data_AF-A0A9E2HZI2-F1
#
_entry.id   AF-A0A9E2HZI2-F1
#
_cell.length_a   1.000
_cell.length_b   1.000
_cell.length_c   1.000
_cell.angle_alpha   90.00
_cell.angle_beta   90.00
_cell.angle_gamma   90.00
#
_symmetry.space_group_name_H-M   'P 1'
#
loop_
_entity.id
_entity.type
_entity.pdbx_description
1 polymer ?
#
loop_
_entity_poly.entity_id
_entity_poly.type
_entity_poly.pdbx_seq_one_letter_code
_entity_poly.pdbx_strand_id
1 'polypeptide(L)'
;MSEIIETIKKELRNQTTVPYFGLGIFEGTKTKEGEQMPFDSDSMILTLNNGRPMSQRLMFEYSRAAMHLEERRGVDYLRQLVNHVYTKDYAPTPLHKAVLNMMPRYIIDTNRDPKLQELLAFEPHCLILGKSRITAEKDRFELYEYDVENKKYFLVEEEALDDAKKIL
;
A
#
# COMPACT_ATOMS: atom_id res chain seq x y z
N MET A 1 -3.19 -24.70 -15.89
CA MET A 1 -2.96 -23.31 -15.40
C MET A 1 -3.75 -22.40 -16.32
N SER A 2 -4.46 -21.39 -15.79
CA SER A 2 -5.29 -20.50 -16.62
C SER A 2 -4.42 -19.75 -17.63
N GLU A 3 -4.79 -19.76 -18.91
CA GLU A 3 -4.10 -19.05 -20.00
C GLU A 3 -3.89 -17.57 -19.67
N ILE A 4 -4.89 -16.94 -19.03
CA ILE A 4 -4.84 -15.55 -18.58
C ILE A 4 -3.69 -15.30 -17.59
N ILE A 5 -3.45 -16.22 -16.66
CA ILE A 5 -2.40 -16.05 -15.64
C ILE A 5 -1.01 -16.07 -16.28
N GLU A 6 -0.78 -16.93 -17.26
CA GLU A 6 0.50 -16.97 -17.98
C GLU A 6 0.73 -15.72 -18.84
N THR A 7 -0.33 -15.21 -19.46
CA THR A 7 -0.29 -13.91 -20.17
C THR A 7 0.10 -12.78 -19.23
N ILE A 8 -0.56 -12.64 -18.07
CA ILE A 8 -0.23 -11.59 -17.08
C ILE A 8 1.22 -11.71 -16.61
N LYS A 9 1.71 -12.92 -16.31
CA LYS A 9 3.12 -13.12 -15.92
C LYS A 9 4.09 -12.68 -17.01
N LYS A 10 3.78 -12.96 -18.28
CA LYS A 10 4.59 -12.53 -19.42
C LYS A 10 4.60 -11.01 -19.54
N GLU A 11 3.45 -10.37 -19.41
CA GLU A 11 3.32 -8.92 -19.48
C GLU A 11 4.04 -8.20 -18.34
N LEU A 12 3.96 -8.71 -17.11
CA LEU A 12 4.69 -8.17 -15.96
C LEU A 12 6.21 -8.21 -16.18
N ARG A 13 6.74 -9.35 -16.67
CA ARG A 13 8.17 -9.47 -17.00
C ARG A 13 8.59 -8.55 -18.16
N ASN A 14 7.69 -8.33 -19.12
CA ASN A 14 7.90 -7.45 -20.27
C ASN A 14 7.62 -5.98 -19.98
N GLN A 15 7.24 -5.62 -18.75
CA GLN A 15 6.95 -4.23 -18.34
C GLN A 15 5.78 -3.58 -19.10
N THR A 16 4.86 -4.38 -19.67
CA THR A 16 3.67 -3.87 -20.38
C THR A 16 2.43 -3.76 -19.50
N THR A 17 2.48 -4.35 -18.30
CA THR A 17 1.40 -4.33 -17.32
C THR A 17 1.96 -3.88 -15.98
N VAL A 18 1.24 -2.98 -15.30
CA VAL A 18 1.61 -2.45 -13.98
C VAL A 18 0.78 -3.14 -12.90
N PRO A 19 1.40 -3.83 -11.92
CA PRO A 19 0.69 -4.40 -10.79
C PRO A 19 0.14 -3.30 -9.88
N TYR A 20 -1.10 -3.50 -9.44
CA TYR A 20 -1.81 -2.62 -8.52
C TYR A 20 -2.18 -3.40 -7.26
N PHE A 21 -1.64 -2.98 -6.13
CA PHE A 21 -1.90 -3.56 -4.81
C PHE A 21 -2.89 -2.68 -4.05
N GLY A 22 -3.93 -3.33 -3.55
CA GLY A 22 -4.86 -2.76 -2.58
C GLY A 22 -5.12 -3.75 -1.47
N LEU A 23 -6.07 -3.43 -0.60
CA LEU A 23 -6.31 -4.16 0.65
C LEU A 23 -6.50 -5.69 0.46
N GLY A 24 -7.09 -6.11 -0.67
CA GLY A 24 -7.34 -7.53 -0.98
C GLY A 24 -6.12 -8.43 -0.94
N ILE A 25 -4.91 -7.87 -1.03
CA ILE A 25 -3.67 -8.64 -0.98
C ILE A 25 -3.47 -9.33 0.38
N PHE A 26 -4.13 -8.82 1.43
CA PHE A 26 -4.04 -9.32 2.80
C PHE A 26 -4.99 -10.48 3.09
N GLU A 27 -5.77 -10.95 2.11
CA GLU A 27 -6.66 -12.08 2.29
C GLU A 27 -5.87 -13.31 2.80
N GLY A 28 -6.31 -13.87 3.94
CA GLY A 28 -5.63 -14.99 4.61
C GLY A 28 -4.30 -14.64 5.28
N THR A 29 -3.91 -13.36 5.31
CA THR A 29 -2.69 -12.88 5.98
C THR A 29 -2.97 -12.55 7.44
N LYS A 30 -2.22 -13.19 8.34
CA LYS A 30 -2.27 -12.91 9.78
C LYS A 30 -1.05 -12.11 10.24
N THR A 31 -1.25 -11.27 11.25
CA THR A 31 -0.16 -10.64 11.99
C THR A 31 0.58 -11.67 12.83
N LYS A 32 1.75 -11.31 13.36
CA LYS A 32 2.51 -12.17 14.29
C LYS A 32 1.73 -12.51 15.57
N GLU A 33 0.83 -11.63 15.99
CA GLU A 33 -0.06 -11.80 17.12
C GLU A 33 -1.28 -12.68 16.79
N GLY A 34 -1.44 -13.08 15.52
CA GLY A 34 -2.48 -14.00 15.06
C GLY A 34 -3.77 -13.32 14.60
N GLU A 35 -3.81 -11.99 14.59
CA GLU A 35 -4.95 -11.21 14.10
C GLU A 35 -5.00 -11.22 12.58
N GLN A 36 -6.19 -11.19 11.99
CA GLN A 36 -6.35 -11.10 10.55
C GLN A 36 -6.11 -9.65 10.11
N MET A 37 -5.22 -9.44 9.14
CA MET A 37 -5.09 -8.14 8.48
C MET A 37 -6.38 -7.84 7.71
N PRO A 38 -6.95 -6.62 7.78
CA PRO A 38 -8.13 -6.29 7.02
C PRO A 38 -7.80 -6.40 5.52
N PHE A 39 -8.68 -7.05 4.76
CA PHE A 39 -8.47 -7.37 3.34
C PHE A 39 -9.65 -6.94 2.44
N ASP A 40 -10.75 -6.54 3.05
CA ASP A 40 -11.93 -6.01 2.38
C ASP A 40 -12.56 -4.88 3.21
N SER A 41 -13.66 -4.32 2.70
CA SER A 41 -14.37 -3.25 3.38
C SER A 41 -14.90 -3.67 4.75
N ASP A 42 -15.51 -4.85 4.84
CA ASP A 42 -16.15 -5.32 6.08
C ASP A 42 -15.13 -5.58 7.18
N SER A 43 -14.04 -6.29 6.86
CA SER A 43 -12.93 -6.53 7.79
C SER A 43 -12.24 -5.24 8.21
N MET A 44 -12.13 -4.24 7.34
CA MET A 44 -11.62 -2.92 7.70
C MET A 44 -12.58 -2.20 8.66
N ILE A 45 -13.89 -2.19 8.40
CA ILE A 45 -14.88 -1.56 9.28
C ILE A 45 -14.88 -2.21 10.67
N LEU A 46 -14.83 -3.55 10.71
CA LEU A 46 -14.75 -4.28 11.97
C LEU A 46 -13.47 -3.91 12.73
N THR A 47 -12.33 -3.87 12.05
CA THR A 47 -11.06 -3.44 12.65
C THR A 47 -11.15 -2.01 13.20
N LEU A 48 -11.74 -1.08 12.44
CA LEU A 48 -11.94 0.32 12.85
C LEU A 48 -12.89 0.45 14.05
N ASN A 49 -13.74 -0.54 14.30
CA ASN A 49 -14.75 -0.53 15.35
C ASN A 49 -14.53 -1.63 16.41
N ASN A 50 -13.28 -2.02 16.65
CA ASN A 50 -12.90 -3.00 17.68
C ASN A 50 -13.68 -4.34 17.57
N GLY A 51 -13.82 -4.85 16.36
CA GLY A 51 -14.52 -6.09 16.03
C GLY A 51 -16.04 -6.00 16.09
N ARG A 52 -16.62 -4.82 16.37
CA ARG A 52 -18.08 -4.65 16.45
C ARG A 52 -18.65 -4.19 15.12
N PRO A 53 -19.74 -4.78 14.62
CA PRO A 53 -20.41 -4.26 13.44
C PRO A 53 -20.97 -2.85 13.71
N MET A 54 -20.98 -2.02 12.69
CA MET A 54 -21.69 -0.73 12.69
C MET A 54 -23.11 -0.90 12.13
N SER A 55 -23.90 0.18 12.10
CA SER A 55 -25.20 0.19 11.41
C SER A 55 -25.06 -0.19 9.93
N GLN A 56 -26.09 -0.78 9.32
CA GLN A 56 -26.06 -1.20 7.91
C GLN A 56 -25.59 -0.10 6.95
N ARG A 57 -26.01 1.16 7.18
CA ARG A 57 -25.58 2.32 6.37
C ARG A 57 -24.07 2.56 6.41
N LEU A 58 -23.42 2.30 7.55
CA LEU A 58 -21.99 2.49 7.75
C LEU A 58 -21.18 1.25 7.35
N MET A 59 -21.81 0.08 7.29
CA MET A 59 -21.17 -1.16 6.85
C MET A 59 -20.97 -1.24 5.33
N PHE A 60 -21.54 -0.34 4.54
CA PHE A 60 -21.50 -0.41 3.08
C PHE A 60 -20.09 -0.28 2.49
N GLU A 61 -19.31 0.69 2.97
CA GLU A 61 -17.93 0.91 2.55
C GLU A 61 -17.10 1.49 3.71
N TYR A 62 -15.86 1.04 3.88
CA TYR A 62 -15.02 1.46 5.01
C TYR A 62 -14.72 2.96 5.01
N SER A 63 -14.75 3.63 3.86
CA SER A 63 -14.60 5.08 3.74
C SER A 63 -15.71 5.82 4.50
N ARG A 64 -16.96 5.33 4.46
CA ARG A 64 -18.09 5.90 5.24
C ARG A 64 -17.91 5.69 6.73
N ALA A 65 -17.48 4.50 7.13
CA ALA A 65 -17.19 4.22 8.54
C ALA A 65 -16.05 5.13 9.05
N ALA A 66 -14.99 5.31 8.25
CA ALA A 66 -13.89 6.21 8.56
C ALA A 66 -14.35 7.66 8.69
N MET A 67 -15.15 8.18 7.74
CA MET A 67 -15.74 9.53 7.82
C MET A 67 -16.60 9.71 9.07
N HIS A 68 -17.39 8.70 9.44
CA HIS A 68 -18.20 8.75 10.66
C HIS A 68 -17.33 8.79 11.93
N LEU A 69 -16.23 8.05 11.96
CA LEU A 69 -15.27 8.08 13.08
C LEU A 69 -14.53 9.41 13.14
N GLU A 70 -14.12 9.94 11.99
CA GLU A 70 -13.49 11.26 11.87
C GLU A 70 -14.42 12.37 12.36
N GLU A 71 -15.69 12.39 11.93
CA GLU A 71 -16.68 13.37 12.38
C GLU A 71 -16.85 13.36 13.90
N ARG A 72 -16.81 12.18 14.53
CA ARG A 72 -17.06 12.01 15.97
C ARG A 72 -15.83 12.18 16.86
N ARG A 73 -14.63 11.87 16.35
CA ARG A 73 -13.40 11.78 17.16
C ARG A 73 -12.23 12.58 16.59
N GLY A 74 -12.39 13.19 15.43
CA GLY A 74 -11.37 13.96 14.73
C GLY A 74 -10.42 13.11 13.87
N VAL A 75 -9.73 13.79 12.97
CA VAL A 75 -8.79 13.18 12.00
C VAL A 75 -7.60 12.51 12.68
N ASP A 76 -7.13 13.04 13.82
CA ASP A 76 -5.98 12.48 14.53
C ASP A 76 -6.29 11.12 15.14
N TYR A 77 -7.52 10.92 15.63
CA TYR A 77 -7.98 9.61 16.08
C TYR A 77 -7.97 8.59 14.93
N LEU A 78 -8.50 8.98 13.76
CA LEU A 78 -8.51 8.11 12.58
C LEU A 78 -7.08 7.78 12.12
N ARG A 79 -6.16 8.75 12.11
CA ARG A 79 -4.75 8.54 11.77
C ARG A 79 -4.07 7.55 12.71
N GLN A 80 -4.23 7.72 14.02
CA GLN A 80 -3.67 6.80 15.01
C GLN A 80 -4.22 5.39 14.83
N LEU A 81 -5.52 5.27 14.58
CA LEU A 81 -6.18 3.99 14.36
C LEU A 81 -5.69 3.30 13.09
N VAL A 82 -5.63 4.00 11.96
CA VAL A 82 -5.11 3.45 10.70
C VAL A 82 -3.63 3.08 10.82
N ASN A 83 -2.82 3.92 11.47
CA ASN A 83 -1.42 3.58 11.73
C ASN A 83 -1.33 2.31 12.58
N HIS A 84 -2.10 2.21 13.66
CA HIS A 84 -2.14 1.00 14.50
C HIS A 84 -2.49 -0.26 13.71
N VAL A 85 -3.36 -0.18 12.70
CA VAL A 85 -3.69 -1.30 11.81
C VAL A 85 -2.49 -1.69 10.93
N TYR A 86 -1.91 -0.74 10.22
CA TYR A 86 -0.87 -1.01 9.21
C TYR A 86 0.54 -1.20 9.78
N THR A 87 0.80 -0.82 11.04
CA THR A 87 2.09 -1.07 11.71
C THR A 87 2.19 -2.46 12.32
N LYS A 88 1.12 -3.28 12.27
CA LYS A 88 1.18 -4.66 12.76
C LYS A 88 2.12 -5.47 11.88
N ASP A 89 2.95 -6.28 12.51
CA ASP A 89 3.94 -7.06 11.77
C ASP A 89 3.29 -8.30 11.16
N TYR A 90 3.53 -8.52 9.87
CA TYR A 90 3.10 -9.69 9.13
C TYR A 90 4.16 -10.11 8.10
N ALA A 91 4.15 -11.39 7.77
CA ALA A 91 5.02 -11.92 6.72
C ALA A 91 4.54 -11.44 5.33
N PRO A 92 5.45 -11.13 4.39
CA PRO A 92 5.07 -10.79 3.03
C PRO A 92 4.13 -11.84 2.41
N THR A 93 3.04 -11.36 1.81
CA THR A 93 2.03 -12.21 1.17
C THR A 93 2.65 -12.99 0.00
N PRO A 94 2.07 -14.15 -0.40
CA PRO A 94 2.54 -14.88 -1.57
C PRO A 94 2.53 -14.03 -2.85
N LEU A 95 1.58 -13.10 -2.98
CA LEU A 95 1.47 -12.23 -4.15
C LEU A 95 2.57 -11.16 -4.17
N HIS A 96 2.94 -10.57 -3.02
CA HIS A 96 4.11 -9.69 -2.93
C HIS A 96 5.36 -10.38 -3.48
N LYS A 97 5.64 -11.59 -2.99
CA LYS A 97 6.81 -12.36 -3.40
C LYS A 97 6.76 -12.72 -4.89
N ALA A 98 5.62 -13.21 -5.36
CA ALA A 98 5.44 -13.64 -6.74
C ALA A 98 5.65 -12.48 -7.74
N VAL A 99 5.08 -11.31 -7.44
CA VAL A 99 5.19 -10.12 -8.31
C VAL A 99 6.61 -9.56 -8.28
N LEU A 100 7.23 -9.39 -7.11
CA LEU A 100 8.59 -8.88 -7.01
C LEU A 100 9.62 -9.78 -7.71
N ASN A 101 9.43 -11.10 -7.67
CA ASN A 101 10.26 -12.06 -8.40
C ASN A 101 10.19 -11.89 -9.94
N MET A 102 9.13 -11.25 -10.45
CA MET A 102 9.02 -10.92 -11.88
C MET A 102 9.68 -9.58 -12.23
N MET A 103 10.23 -8.88 -11.23
CA MET A 103 10.96 -7.62 -11.36
C MET A 103 10.22 -6.56 -12.19
N PRO A 104 8.96 -6.21 -11.85
CA PRO A 104 8.28 -5.10 -12.50
C PRO A 104 9.04 -3.80 -12.19
N ARG A 105 9.12 -2.91 -13.18
CA ARG A 105 9.68 -1.56 -13.07
C ARG A 105 8.76 -0.66 -12.25
N TYR A 106 7.45 -0.76 -12.47
CA TYR A 106 6.45 0.03 -11.77
C TYR A 106 5.61 -0.86 -10.87
N ILE A 107 5.32 -0.39 -9.67
CA ILE A 107 4.34 -1.01 -8.77
C ILE A 107 3.47 0.12 -8.23
N ILE A 108 2.15 -0.07 -8.25
CA ILE A 108 1.24 0.85 -7.56
C ILE A 108 0.79 0.16 -6.30
N ASP A 109 1.05 0.77 -5.15
CA ASP A 109 0.53 0.30 -3.86
C ASP A 109 -0.32 1.38 -3.21
N THR A 110 -1.55 1.00 -2.87
CA THR A 110 -2.51 1.88 -2.19
C THR A 110 -2.68 1.55 -0.72
N ASN A 111 -1.98 0.53 -0.24
CA ASN A 111 -1.91 0.23 1.18
C ASN A 111 -0.99 1.21 1.91
N ARG A 112 -1.14 1.30 3.24
CA ARG A 112 -0.39 2.24 4.08
C ARG A 112 0.70 1.57 4.91
N ASP A 113 0.88 0.27 4.78
CA ASP A 113 2.01 -0.44 5.37
C ASP A 113 3.30 -0.17 4.58
N PRO A 114 4.47 -0.41 5.21
CA PRO A 114 5.76 -0.27 4.56
C PRO A 114 6.26 -1.58 3.89
N LYS A 115 5.41 -2.60 3.66
CA LYS A 115 5.90 -3.95 3.34
C LYS A 115 6.63 -4.03 2.01
N LEU A 116 6.19 -3.31 0.98
CA LEU A 116 6.92 -3.26 -0.29
C LEU A 116 8.25 -2.52 -0.14
N GLN A 117 8.30 -1.42 0.62
CA GLN A 117 9.55 -0.71 0.91
C GLN A 117 10.54 -1.62 1.66
N GLU A 118 10.07 -2.42 2.62
CA GLU A 118 10.89 -3.42 3.31
C GLU A 118 11.46 -4.47 2.34
N LEU A 119 10.65 -4.95 1.40
CA LEU A 119 11.06 -5.96 0.41
C LEU A 119 12.03 -5.39 -0.63
N LEU A 120 11.90 -4.11 -0.96
CA LEU A 120 12.76 -3.38 -1.90
C LEU A 120 14.00 -2.77 -1.23
N ALA A 121 14.18 -2.94 0.08
CA ALA A 121 15.25 -2.31 0.85
C ALA A 121 16.68 -2.72 0.44
N PHE A 122 16.82 -3.70 -0.46
CA PHE A 122 18.09 -4.22 -0.99
C PHE A 122 18.36 -3.79 -2.44
N GLU A 123 17.48 -3.00 -3.05
CA GLU A 123 17.64 -2.49 -4.40
C GLU A 123 17.35 -0.98 -4.48
N PRO A 124 18.11 -0.20 -5.27
CA PRO A 124 17.77 1.19 -5.52
C PRO A 124 16.40 1.30 -6.20
N HIS A 125 15.56 2.18 -5.69
CA HIS A 125 14.23 2.44 -6.24
C HIS A 125 13.79 3.86 -5.92
N CYS A 126 12.91 4.39 -6.77
CA CYS A 126 12.19 5.64 -6.50
C CYS A 126 10.85 5.34 -5.84
N LEU A 127 10.40 6.22 -4.97
CA LEU A 127 9.08 6.20 -4.34
C LEU A 127 8.34 7.49 -4.69
N ILE A 128 7.18 7.35 -5.33
CA ILE A 128 6.26 8.44 -5.62
C ILE A 128 5.19 8.47 -4.53
N LEU A 129 5.25 9.47 -3.66
CA LEU A 129 4.29 9.64 -2.58
C LEU A 129 3.23 10.67 -2.98
N GLY A 130 2.01 10.21 -3.28
CA GLY A 130 0.88 11.09 -3.55
C GLY A 130 0.49 11.96 -2.34
N LYS A 131 0.20 13.24 -2.60
CA LYS A 131 -0.21 14.22 -1.58
C LYS A 131 -1.60 14.78 -1.83
N SER A 132 -2.31 15.08 -0.74
CA SER A 132 -3.50 15.93 -0.80
C SER A 132 -3.09 17.39 -1.05
N ARG A 133 -3.90 18.17 -1.78
CA ARG A 133 -3.63 19.59 -2.03
C ARG A 133 -3.68 20.38 -0.72
N ILE A 134 -2.54 20.90 -0.31
CA ILE A 134 -2.43 21.83 0.83
C ILE A 134 -1.71 23.13 0.42
N THR A 135 -0.90 23.12 -0.65
CA THR A 135 -0.07 24.25 -1.10
C THR A 135 -0.16 24.49 -2.62
N ALA A 136 0.35 25.65 -3.08
CA ALA A 136 0.25 26.14 -4.46
C ALA A 136 1.20 25.47 -5.48
N GLU A 137 1.84 24.37 -5.10
CA GLU A 137 2.73 23.60 -5.99
C GLU A 137 1.93 22.94 -7.12
N LYS A 138 2.58 22.77 -8.29
CA LYS A 138 1.93 22.23 -9.48
C LYS A 138 1.62 20.74 -9.33
N ASP A 139 2.54 20.00 -8.72
CA ASP A 139 2.52 18.55 -8.68
C ASP A 139 1.88 18.01 -7.41
N ARG A 140 1.20 16.86 -7.53
CA ARG A 140 0.43 16.25 -6.43
C ARG A 140 1.19 15.07 -5.79
N PHE A 141 2.51 15.10 -5.84
CA PHE A 141 3.35 14.06 -5.27
C PHE A 141 4.67 14.64 -4.76
N GLU A 142 5.33 13.89 -3.89
CA GLU A 142 6.77 14.00 -3.65
C GLU A 142 7.46 12.81 -4.30
N LEU A 143 8.68 13.04 -4.75
CA LEU A 143 9.54 11.99 -5.27
C LEU A 143 10.71 11.77 -4.32
N TYR A 144 10.95 10.51 -4.01
CA TYR A 144 12.08 10.10 -3.18
C TYR A 144 12.92 9.04 -3.89
N GLU A 145 14.23 9.08 -3.70
CA GLU A 145 15.14 8.00 -4.06
C GLU A 145 15.57 7.24 -2.80
N TYR A 146 15.54 5.91 -2.86
CA TYR A 146 16.04 5.06 -1.78
C TYR A 146 17.53 4.76 -1.93
N ASP A 147 18.30 5.22 -0.95
CA ASP A 147 19.71 4.90 -0.80
C ASP A 147 19.88 3.60 0.01
N VAL A 148 20.37 2.57 -0.67
CA VAL A 148 20.61 1.24 -0.08
C VAL A 148 21.74 1.26 0.96
N GLU A 149 22.76 2.12 0.79
CA GLU A 149 23.90 2.21 1.69
C GLU A 149 23.49 2.84 3.03
N ASN A 150 22.78 3.97 2.96
CA ASN A 150 22.33 4.70 4.15
C ASN A 150 20.97 4.22 4.69
N LYS A 151 20.26 3.36 3.95
CA LYS A 151 18.91 2.84 4.26
C LYS A 151 17.89 3.94 4.50
N LYS A 152 17.90 4.96 3.63
CA LYS A 152 17.08 6.16 3.77
C LYS A 152 16.54 6.61 2.42
N TYR A 153 15.37 7.25 2.49
CA TYR A 153 14.80 7.99 1.37
C TYR A 153 15.30 9.44 1.39
N PHE A 154 15.67 9.94 0.22
CA PHE A 154 16.04 11.34 0.00
C PHE A 154 15.07 11.98 -0.99
N LEU A 155 14.62 13.19 -0.70
CA LEU A 155 13.77 13.95 -1.62
C LEU A 155 14.59 14.31 -2.87
N VAL A 156 14.05 14.06 -4.05
CA VAL A 156 14.70 14.31 -5.35
C VAL A 156 13.71 14.95 -6.34
N GLU A 157 14.25 15.52 -7.41
CA GLU A 157 13.48 16.12 -8.51
C GLU A 157 13.09 15.06 -9.57
N GLU A 158 12.13 15.39 -10.43
CA GLU A 158 11.52 14.45 -11.41
C GLU A 158 12.52 13.76 -12.34
N GLU A 159 13.65 14.39 -12.63
CA GLU A 159 14.71 13.83 -13.49
C GLU A 159 15.25 12.51 -12.95
N ALA A 160 15.13 12.23 -11.65
CA ALA A 160 15.51 10.95 -11.06
C ALA A 160 14.70 9.76 -11.63
N LEU A 161 13.50 10.00 -12.17
CA LEU A 161 12.66 8.95 -12.77
C LEU A 161 13.19 8.43 -14.11
N ASP A 162 14.02 9.21 -14.81
CA ASP A 162 14.57 8.83 -16.12
C ASP A 162 15.52 7.63 -15.98
N ASP A 163 16.31 7.62 -14.90
CA ASP A 163 17.29 6.57 -14.60
C ASP A 163 16.76 5.51 -13.61
N ALA A 164 15.56 5.71 -13.08
CA ALA A 164 14.97 4.81 -12.09
C ALA A 164 14.71 3.40 -12.66
N LYS A 165 15.42 2.42 -12.11
CA LYS A 165 15.24 0.99 -12.43
C LYS A 165 13.94 0.42 -11.87
N LYS A 166 13.46 0.98 -10.76
CA LYS A 166 12.22 0.58 -10.10
C LYS A 166 11.55 1.79 -9.46
N ILE A 167 10.23 1.84 -9.56
CA ILE A 167 9.37 2.93 -9.12
C ILE A 167 8.20 2.30 -8.36
N LEU A 168 8.01 2.75 -7.12
CA LEU A 168 6.92 2.39 -6.22
C LEU A 168 5.98 3.59 -6.03
#